data_AF-A0A2A5YM66-F1
#
_entry.id   AF-A0A2A5YM66-F1
#
_cell.length_a   1.000
_cell.length_b   1.000
_cell.length_c   1.000
_cell.angle_alpha   90.00
_cell.angle_beta   90.00
_cell.angle_gamma   90.00
#
_symmetry.space_group_name_H-M   'P 1'
#
loop_
_entity.id
_entity.type
_entity.pdbx_description
1 polymer ?
#
loop_
_entity_poly.entity_id
_entity_poly.type
_entity_poly.pdbx_seq_one_letter_code
_entity_poly.pdbx_strand_id
1 'polypeptide(L)'
;MKRFDLFAEDALYGAEGFYTQLGTAGTDGGDFVTSPETSPLFGACVAAYLDQVWHDMECPDPFVVIEGGSGTGTLCRDIFLSAQDCSDALRYVMVERSDRQREIGFSRVTTTCFADSEEVPFAALKELPAGPVTGVVVANELLDNLPPRIVRKAATGWLELYVEDDAEVWHPAPQPAEDMASAVAPNASIGATLPLHLKGAVWVNRAMKLLDRGRILTFDYGVESSEMFNDRPLGEWLRTYKGHRRAGAPYSDPGTSDITCDVAFDQLPGSPTICLQSDWLASKGLATMTEWAQEKWEDSAASPDSTAVAARQVLAEAAALTDRNGLGGFLVAEWQISD
;
A
#
# COMPACT_ATOMS: atom_id res chain seq x y z
N MET A 1 3.52 -28.76 -9.84
CA MET A 1 4.09 -28.06 -8.66
C MET A 1 4.74 -26.71 -8.98
N LYS A 2 4.42 -25.64 -8.23
CA LYS A 2 5.09 -24.32 -8.23
C LYS A 2 5.30 -23.82 -6.79
N ARG A 3 6.38 -23.08 -6.50
CA ARG A 3 6.53 -22.42 -5.19
C ARG A 3 5.47 -21.33 -5.03
N PHE A 4 4.95 -21.12 -3.82
CA PHE A 4 3.81 -20.24 -3.60
C PHE A 4 4.00 -18.81 -4.15
N ASP A 5 5.16 -18.18 -3.92
CA ASP A 5 5.47 -16.83 -4.42
C ASP A 5 5.41 -16.71 -5.95
N LEU A 6 5.70 -17.78 -6.68
CA LEU A 6 5.63 -17.84 -8.14
C LEU A 6 4.19 -18.14 -8.60
N PHE A 7 3.50 -19.04 -7.90
CA PHE A 7 2.09 -19.31 -8.15
C PHE A 7 1.24 -18.05 -7.98
N ALA A 8 1.42 -17.33 -6.86
CA ALA A 8 0.67 -16.10 -6.58
C ALA A 8 1.06 -14.96 -7.54
N GLU A 9 2.32 -14.87 -8.01
CA GLU A 9 2.70 -13.92 -9.06
C GLU A 9 1.90 -14.18 -10.35
N ASP A 10 1.79 -15.44 -10.78
CA ASP A 10 1.03 -15.80 -11.97
C ASP A 10 -0.48 -15.55 -11.76
N ALA A 11 -1.01 -15.88 -10.58
CA ALA A 11 -2.41 -15.69 -10.24
C ALA A 11 -2.82 -14.21 -10.12
N LEU A 12 -1.91 -13.31 -9.73
CA LEU A 12 -2.20 -11.89 -9.60
C LEU A 12 -1.89 -11.11 -10.88
N TYR A 13 -0.75 -11.40 -11.51
CA TYR A 13 -0.16 -10.56 -12.56
C TYR A 13 0.15 -11.30 -13.86
N GLY A 14 -0.13 -12.60 -13.94
CA GLY A 14 -0.02 -13.36 -15.18
C GLY A 14 -1.02 -12.91 -16.25
N ALA A 15 -0.99 -13.56 -17.41
CA ALA A 15 -1.90 -13.26 -18.52
C ALA A 15 -3.39 -13.41 -18.13
N GLU A 16 -3.70 -14.38 -17.27
CA GLU A 16 -5.03 -14.62 -16.69
C GLU A 16 -5.12 -14.14 -15.24
N GLY A 17 -4.15 -13.33 -14.80
CA GLY A 17 -4.06 -12.86 -13.42
C GLY A 17 -5.16 -11.88 -13.05
N PHE A 18 -5.45 -11.81 -11.75
CA PHE A 18 -6.52 -10.99 -11.19
C PHE A 18 -6.44 -9.52 -11.64
N TYR A 19 -5.28 -8.85 -11.48
CA TYR A 19 -5.08 -7.45 -11.86
C TYR A 19 -4.94 -7.22 -13.37
N THR A 20 -4.81 -8.30 -14.15
CA THR A 20 -4.81 -8.26 -15.62
C THR A 20 -6.24 -8.28 -16.17
N GLN A 21 -7.12 -9.10 -15.57
CA GLN A 21 -8.46 -9.38 -16.10
C GLN A 21 -9.57 -8.56 -15.44
N LEU A 22 -9.51 -8.39 -14.11
CA LEU A 22 -10.67 -8.00 -13.30
C LEU A 22 -10.37 -6.91 -12.26
N GLY A 23 -9.20 -6.97 -11.63
CA GLY A 23 -8.88 -6.23 -10.40
C GLY A 23 -8.79 -4.72 -10.58
N THR A 24 -9.76 -4.00 -10.04
CA THR A 24 -9.69 -2.57 -9.78
C THR A 24 -10.10 -2.29 -8.33
N ALA A 25 -9.36 -1.40 -7.66
CA ALA A 25 -9.80 -0.84 -6.37
C ALA A 25 -10.97 0.12 -6.58
N GLY A 26 -11.87 0.23 -5.60
CA GLY A 26 -12.93 1.25 -5.60
C GLY A 26 -14.23 0.81 -4.94
N THR A 27 -15.00 1.78 -4.45
CA THR A 27 -16.29 1.57 -3.76
C THR A 27 -17.42 1.19 -4.73
N ASP A 28 -17.38 1.70 -5.97
CA ASP A 28 -18.35 1.40 -7.04
C ASP A 28 -17.82 0.34 -8.01
N GLY A 29 -17.99 -0.93 -7.64
CA GLY A 29 -17.67 -2.07 -8.49
C GLY A 29 -16.21 -2.54 -8.45
N GLY A 30 -15.40 -2.01 -7.52
CA GLY A 30 -14.11 -2.61 -7.17
C GLY A 30 -14.27 -3.87 -6.33
N ASP A 31 -13.17 -4.60 -6.14
CA ASP A 31 -13.14 -5.83 -5.33
C ASP A 31 -12.71 -5.60 -3.88
N PHE A 32 -12.09 -4.44 -3.59
CA PHE A 32 -11.60 -3.98 -2.29
C PHE A 32 -11.59 -2.44 -2.20
N VAL A 33 -11.57 -1.92 -0.96
CA VAL A 33 -11.57 -0.49 -0.66
C VAL A 33 -10.27 -0.14 0.08
N THR A 34 -9.55 0.85 -0.44
CA THR A 34 -8.26 1.33 0.11
C THR A 34 -8.42 2.72 0.76
N SER A 35 -7.39 3.19 1.47
CA SER A 35 -7.40 4.53 2.08
C SER A 35 -7.66 5.66 1.06
N PRO A 36 -6.98 5.70 -0.12
CA PRO A 36 -7.29 6.70 -1.16
C PRO A 36 -8.72 6.63 -1.71
N GLU A 37 -9.30 5.43 -1.84
CA GLU A 37 -10.68 5.26 -2.35
C GLU A 37 -11.74 5.55 -1.29
N THR A 38 -11.35 5.60 0.00
CA THR A 38 -12.26 5.88 1.12
C THR A 38 -12.56 7.36 1.23
N SER A 39 -11.55 8.24 1.07
CA SER A 39 -11.76 9.68 1.17
C SER A 39 -10.59 10.49 0.57
N PRO A 40 -10.88 11.61 -0.12
CA PRO A 40 -9.86 12.57 -0.54
C PRO A 40 -9.05 13.15 0.62
N LEU A 41 -9.56 13.09 1.85
CA LEU A 41 -8.84 13.51 3.06
C LEU A 41 -7.50 12.77 3.22
N PHE A 42 -7.42 11.50 2.80
CA PHE A 42 -6.16 10.75 2.83
C PHE A 42 -5.12 11.40 1.91
N GLY A 43 -5.49 11.72 0.66
CA GLY A 43 -4.61 12.41 -0.28
C GLY A 43 -4.22 13.81 0.19
N ALA A 44 -5.13 14.54 0.87
CA ALA A 44 -4.82 15.82 1.48
C ALA A 44 -3.78 15.71 2.61
N CYS A 45 -3.86 14.68 3.46
CA CYS A 45 -2.82 14.41 4.47
C CYS A 45 -1.47 14.07 3.84
N VAL A 46 -1.46 13.30 2.75
CA VAL A 46 -0.22 13.01 2.00
C VAL A 46 0.33 14.29 1.36
N ALA A 47 -0.50 15.16 0.78
CA ALA A 47 -0.08 16.44 0.25
C ALA A 47 0.56 17.35 1.32
N ALA A 48 -0.05 17.43 2.51
CA ALA A 48 0.52 18.18 3.64
C ALA A 48 1.88 17.60 4.09
N TYR A 49 2.03 16.28 4.07
CA TYR A 49 3.33 15.64 4.30
C TYR A 49 4.36 16.00 3.22
N LEU A 50 3.97 16.01 1.95
CA LEU A 50 4.84 16.36 0.84
C LEU A 50 5.33 17.81 0.92
N ASP A 51 4.46 18.76 1.26
CA ASP A 51 4.84 20.15 1.51
C ASP A 51 5.88 20.24 2.65
N GLN A 52 5.67 19.51 3.75
CA GLN A 52 6.63 19.43 4.85
C GLN A 52 7.99 18.89 4.41
N VAL A 53 8.01 17.74 3.72
CA VAL A 53 9.27 17.13 3.24
C VAL A 53 9.99 18.03 2.24
N TRP A 54 9.25 18.70 1.36
CA TRP A 54 9.81 19.65 0.41
C TRP A 54 10.55 20.81 1.10
N HIS A 55 9.94 21.40 2.14
CA HIS A 55 10.59 22.42 2.97
C HIS A 55 11.81 21.88 3.72
N ASP A 56 11.70 20.71 4.33
CA ASP A 56 12.81 20.04 5.03
C ASP A 56 13.99 19.77 4.09
N MET A 57 13.71 19.59 2.79
CA MET A 57 14.70 19.38 1.74
C MET A 57 15.21 20.69 1.10
N GLU A 58 14.94 21.84 1.69
CA GLU A 58 15.33 23.16 1.18
C GLU A 58 14.70 23.51 -0.18
N CYS A 59 13.43 23.14 -0.37
CA CYS A 59 12.60 23.53 -1.51
C CYS A 59 13.18 23.12 -2.89
N PRO A 60 13.51 21.84 -3.14
CA PRO A 60 14.07 21.42 -4.42
C PRO A 60 13.10 21.64 -5.59
N ASP A 61 13.66 21.93 -6.77
CA ASP A 61 12.92 21.98 -8.05
C ASP A 61 13.76 21.31 -9.15
N PRO A 62 13.34 20.15 -9.69
CA PRO A 62 12.06 19.49 -9.42
C PRO A 62 12.03 18.76 -8.07
N PHE A 63 10.83 18.67 -7.48
CA PHE A 63 10.52 17.77 -6.37
C PHE A 63 9.70 16.60 -6.88
N VAL A 64 10.30 15.40 -6.90
CA VAL A 64 9.70 14.25 -7.57
C VAL A 64 9.00 13.34 -6.58
N VAL A 65 7.72 13.04 -6.83
CA VAL A 65 6.96 12.04 -6.10
C VAL A 65 6.72 10.82 -6.98
N ILE A 66 7.08 9.63 -6.48
CA ILE A 66 6.92 8.37 -7.20
C ILE A 66 5.94 7.49 -6.43
N GLU A 67 4.79 7.17 -7.01
CA GLU A 67 3.77 6.32 -6.40
C GLU A 67 3.87 4.90 -6.94
N GLY A 68 4.32 3.97 -6.12
CA GLY A 68 4.30 2.54 -6.43
C GLY A 68 2.91 1.95 -6.18
N GLY A 69 2.39 1.22 -7.18
CA GLY A 69 1.04 0.64 -7.10
C GLY A 69 -0.04 1.71 -7.23
N SER A 70 0.15 2.68 -8.12
CA SER A 70 -0.74 3.84 -8.21
C SER A 70 -2.18 3.51 -8.60
N GLY A 71 -2.45 2.29 -9.07
CA GLY A 71 -3.77 1.85 -9.51
C GLY A 71 -4.34 2.80 -10.56
N THR A 72 -5.55 3.30 -10.32
CA THR A 72 -6.20 4.28 -11.19
C THR A 72 -5.73 5.72 -10.95
N GLY A 73 -4.79 5.99 -10.04
CA GLY A 73 -4.21 7.31 -9.76
C GLY A 73 -5.01 8.20 -8.79
N THR A 74 -5.67 7.62 -7.80
CA THR A 74 -6.64 8.36 -6.95
C THR A 74 -5.89 9.26 -5.99
N LEU A 75 -4.85 8.70 -5.38
CA LEU A 75 -3.92 9.42 -4.55
C LEU A 75 -3.20 10.52 -5.33
N CYS A 76 -2.67 10.22 -6.52
CA CYS A 76 -2.08 11.23 -7.43
C CYS A 76 -3.01 12.42 -7.69
N ARG A 77 -4.27 12.16 -8.07
CA ARG A 77 -5.29 13.20 -8.26
C ARG A 77 -5.48 14.04 -7.00
N ASP A 78 -5.68 13.39 -5.86
CA ASP A 78 -6.00 14.08 -4.60
C ASP A 78 -4.80 14.88 -4.08
N ILE A 79 -3.58 14.41 -4.30
CA ILE A 79 -2.35 15.15 -4.02
C ILE A 79 -2.29 16.42 -4.88
N PHE A 80 -2.48 16.32 -6.20
CA PHE A 80 -2.46 17.52 -7.06
C PHE A 80 -3.56 18.52 -6.72
N LEU A 81 -4.71 18.07 -6.24
CA LEU A 81 -5.80 18.95 -5.80
C LEU A 81 -5.53 19.60 -4.43
N SER A 82 -4.62 19.05 -3.63
CA SER A 82 -4.44 19.44 -2.21
C SER A 82 -3.07 20.04 -1.89
N ALA A 83 -2.04 19.76 -2.69
CA ALA A 83 -0.69 20.29 -2.50
C ALA A 83 -0.69 21.81 -2.66
N GLN A 84 0.01 22.52 -1.77
CA GLN A 84 0.05 23.97 -1.77
C GLN A 84 1.46 24.45 -2.07
N ASP A 85 2.38 24.23 -1.14
CA ASP A 85 3.70 24.87 -1.17
C ASP A 85 4.62 24.26 -2.23
N CYS A 86 4.62 22.94 -2.40
CA CYS A 86 5.45 22.25 -3.39
C CYS A 86 4.82 22.19 -4.79
N SER A 87 3.61 22.72 -4.98
CA SER A 87 2.77 22.50 -6.18
C SER A 87 3.48 22.82 -7.50
N ASP A 88 4.21 23.93 -7.59
CA ASP A 88 4.94 24.33 -8.80
C ASP A 88 6.15 23.42 -9.10
N ALA A 89 6.82 22.93 -8.05
CA ALA A 89 8.00 22.06 -8.16
C ALA A 89 7.63 20.57 -8.32
N LEU A 90 6.39 20.20 -7.98
CA LEU A 90 5.92 18.82 -7.94
C LEU A 90 5.98 18.18 -9.33
N ARG A 91 6.69 17.06 -9.44
CA ARG A 91 6.68 16.17 -10.60
C ARG A 91 6.28 14.78 -10.13
N TYR A 92 5.21 14.22 -10.70
CA TYR A 92 4.64 12.98 -10.20
C TYR A 92 4.87 11.80 -11.15
N VAL A 93 5.22 10.63 -10.63
CA VAL A 93 5.41 9.40 -11.42
C VAL A 93 4.53 8.31 -10.84
N MET A 94 3.44 8.01 -11.54
CA MET A 94 2.58 6.86 -11.25
C MET A 94 3.25 5.59 -11.76
N VAL A 95 3.52 4.62 -10.90
CA VAL A 95 4.12 3.32 -11.24
C VAL A 95 3.11 2.22 -11.02
N GLU A 96 2.59 1.64 -12.10
CA GLU A 96 1.55 0.62 -12.05
C GLU A 96 1.82 -0.45 -13.12
N ARG A 97 1.73 -1.74 -12.78
CA ARG A 97 2.09 -2.84 -13.70
C ARG A 97 1.02 -3.08 -14.76
N SER A 98 -0.25 -2.86 -14.42
CA SER A 98 -1.40 -3.05 -15.30
C SER A 98 -1.51 -1.94 -16.33
N ASP A 99 -1.41 -2.30 -17.61
CA ASP A 99 -1.51 -1.37 -18.74
C ASP A 99 -2.85 -0.62 -18.71
N ARG A 100 -3.94 -1.34 -18.43
CA ARG A 100 -5.28 -0.77 -18.31
C ARG A 100 -5.39 0.24 -17.16
N GLN A 101 -4.90 -0.09 -15.97
CA GLN A 101 -4.98 0.83 -14.83
C GLN A 101 -4.13 2.09 -15.06
N ARG A 102 -2.94 1.95 -15.66
CA ARG A 102 -2.12 3.10 -16.06
C ARG A 102 -2.84 4.03 -17.04
N GLU A 103 -3.49 3.48 -18.07
CA GLU A 103 -4.23 4.28 -19.05
C GLU A 103 -5.41 5.03 -18.40
N ILE A 104 -6.20 4.33 -17.58
CA ILE A 104 -7.31 4.92 -16.82
C ILE A 104 -6.79 6.04 -15.92
N GLY A 105 -5.70 5.79 -15.19
CA GLY A 105 -5.17 6.77 -14.26
C GLY A 105 -4.56 7.98 -14.92
N PHE A 106 -3.80 7.79 -15.99
CA PHE A 106 -3.29 8.91 -16.77
C PHE A 106 -4.42 9.79 -17.31
N SER A 107 -5.46 9.17 -17.90
CA SER A 107 -6.62 9.91 -18.41
C SER A 107 -7.38 10.65 -17.31
N ARG A 108 -7.60 10.01 -16.15
CA ARG A 108 -8.36 10.58 -15.04
C ARG A 108 -7.63 11.78 -14.43
N VAL A 109 -6.35 11.64 -14.08
CA VAL A 109 -5.57 12.73 -13.50
C VAL A 109 -5.46 13.90 -14.49
N THR A 110 -5.21 13.63 -15.77
CA THR A 110 -5.18 14.67 -16.81
C THR A 110 -6.50 15.44 -16.87
N THR A 111 -7.63 14.72 -16.95
CA THR A 111 -8.96 15.34 -17.13
C THR A 111 -9.41 16.10 -15.87
N THR A 112 -9.05 15.63 -14.68
CA THR A 112 -9.49 16.27 -13.43
C THR A 112 -8.59 17.43 -13.02
N CYS A 113 -7.28 17.31 -13.17
CA CYS A 113 -6.32 18.27 -12.62
C CYS A 113 -5.74 19.21 -13.70
N PHE A 114 -5.77 18.81 -14.97
CA PHE A 114 -5.00 19.48 -16.04
C PHE A 114 -5.77 19.62 -17.36
N ALA A 115 -7.10 19.70 -17.33
CA ALA A 115 -7.95 19.73 -18.53
C ALA A 115 -7.59 20.85 -19.53
N ASP A 116 -7.14 21.99 -19.01
CA ASP A 116 -6.78 23.19 -19.79
C ASP A 116 -5.25 23.40 -19.91
N SER A 117 -4.44 22.39 -19.58
CA SER A 117 -2.96 22.49 -19.62
C SER A 117 -2.38 21.86 -20.89
N GLU A 118 -1.42 22.54 -21.53
CA GLU A 118 -0.69 22.00 -22.69
C GLU A 118 0.32 20.91 -22.29
N GLU A 119 0.87 21.01 -21.08
CA GLU A 119 1.80 20.05 -20.50
C GLU A 119 1.29 19.59 -19.12
N VAL A 120 1.56 18.34 -18.77
CA VAL A 120 1.20 17.77 -17.47
C VAL A 120 2.46 17.46 -16.65
N PRO A 121 2.51 17.80 -15.35
CA PRO A 121 3.69 17.59 -14.51
C PRO A 121 3.77 16.15 -13.98
N PHE A 122 3.26 15.16 -14.73
CA PHE A 122 3.30 13.78 -14.30
C PHE A 122 3.46 12.77 -15.45
N ALA A 123 3.94 11.58 -15.11
CA ALA A 123 4.08 10.45 -16.02
C ALA A 123 3.47 9.18 -15.41
N ALA A 124 3.09 8.23 -16.28
CA ALA A 124 2.68 6.89 -15.88
C ALA A 124 3.65 5.85 -16.47
N LEU A 125 4.32 5.10 -15.61
CA LEU A 125 5.34 4.10 -15.97
C LEU A 125 4.95 2.72 -15.49
N LYS A 126 5.41 1.68 -16.19
CA LYS A 126 5.20 0.29 -15.78
C LYS A 126 6.11 -0.13 -14.62
N GLU A 127 7.31 0.42 -14.58
CA GLU A 127 8.36 0.09 -13.62
C GLU A 127 8.88 1.37 -12.98
N LEU A 128 9.56 1.23 -11.84
CA LEU A 128 10.25 2.35 -11.18
C LEU A 128 11.19 3.03 -12.20
N PRO A 129 11.25 4.38 -12.23
CA PRO A 129 12.15 5.09 -13.12
C PRO A 129 13.62 4.84 -12.74
N ALA A 130 14.54 5.24 -13.63
CA ALA A 130 15.95 5.29 -13.30
C ALA A 130 16.25 6.53 -12.42
N GLY A 131 17.16 6.38 -11.47
CA GLY A 131 17.63 7.47 -10.60
C GLY A 131 18.89 8.18 -11.12
N PRO A 132 19.46 9.10 -10.31
CA PRO A 132 18.99 9.49 -8.98
C PRO A 132 17.77 10.42 -9.01
N VAL A 133 16.96 10.38 -7.95
CA VAL A 133 15.75 11.20 -7.77
C VAL A 133 15.78 11.90 -6.42
N THR A 134 15.50 13.21 -6.41
CA THR A 134 15.29 13.98 -5.18
C THR A 134 13.78 14.12 -4.93
N GLY A 135 13.29 13.57 -3.82
CA GLY A 135 11.88 13.71 -3.42
C GLY A 135 11.34 12.53 -2.60
N VAL A 136 10.15 12.03 -2.94
CA VAL A 136 9.44 11.03 -2.12
C VAL A 136 9.00 9.83 -2.96
N VAL A 137 9.23 8.62 -2.45
CA VAL A 137 8.56 7.41 -2.96
C VAL A 137 7.41 7.06 -2.03
N VAL A 138 6.17 6.99 -2.52
CA VAL A 138 4.98 6.60 -1.77
C VAL A 138 4.47 5.25 -2.26
N ALA A 139 3.97 4.40 -1.36
CA ALA A 139 3.20 3.21 -1.74
C ALA A 139 2.09 2.94 -0.71
N ASN A 140 0.85 2.83 -1.17
CA ASN A 140 -0.29 2.46 -0.34
C ASN A 140 -0.79 1.07 -0.74
N GLU A 141 -0.79 0.11 0.18
CA GLU A 141 -1.28 -1.26 -0.04
C GLU A 141 -0.64 -1.89 -1.29
N LEU A 142 0.68 -1.77 -1.37
CA LEU A 142 1.48 -2.39 -2.42
C LEU A 142 2.21 -3.63 -1.91
N LEU A 143 2.74 -3.55 -0.68
CA LEU A 143 3.67 -4.55 -0.18
C LEU A 143 2.94 -5.83 0.22
N ASP A 144 1.68 -5.74 0.66
CA ASP A 144 0.81 -6.89 0.92
C ASP A 144 0.56 -7.76 -0.33
N ASN A 145 0.56 -7.14 -1.50
CA ASN A 145 0.26 -7.78 -2.77
C ASN A 145 1.52 -8.32 -3.47
N LEU A 146 2.72 -8.03 -2.93
CA LEU A 146 3.97 -8.63 -3.38
C LEU A 146 4.11 -10.06 -2.83
N PRO A 147 4.01 -11.11 -3.67
CA PRO A 147 3.85 -12.46 -3.14
C PRO A 147 5.02 -12.91 -2.26
N PRO A 148 4.76 -13.27 -0.98
CA PRO A 148 5.80 -13.76 -0.10
C PRO A 148 6.12 -15.23 -0.43
N ARG A 149 7.28 -15.71 0.02
CA ARG A 149 7.43 -17.16 0.25
C ARG A 149 6.79 -17.51 1.56
N ILE A 150 6.33 -18.75 1.72
CA ILE A 150 5.70 -19.18 2.97
C ILE A 150 6.46 -20.37 3.51
N VAL A 151 6.80 -20.30 4.79
CA VAL A 151 7.52 -21.36 5.50
C VAL A 151 6.75 -21.84 6.72
N ARG A 152 6.94 -23.11 7.08
CA ARG A 152 6.39 -23.74 8.28
C ARG A 152 7.49 -24.36 9.11
N LYS A 153 7.50 -24.08 10.41
CA LYS A 153 8.46 -24.68 11.33
C LYS A 153 8.18 -26.17 11.48
N ALA A 154 9.18 -27.01 11.22
CA ALA A 154 9.11 -28.45 11.45
C ALA A 154 9.91 -28.86 12.70
N ALA A 155 9.79 -30.13 13.11
CA ALA A 155 10.61 -30.69 14.18
C ALA A 155 12.12 -30.61 13.86
N THR A 156 12.48 -30.68 12.58
CA THR A 156 13.83 -30.44 12.06
C THR A 156 13.76 -29.43 10.93
N GLY A 157 14.42 -28.28 11.10
CA GLY A 157 14.50 -27.23 10.08
C GLY A 157 13.17 -26.55 9.78
N TRP A 158 12.96 -26.24 8.51
CA TRP A 158 11.78 -25.54 7.98
C TRP A 158 11.26 -26.23 6.72
N LEU A 159 9.95 -26.12 6.49
CA LEU A 159 9.31 -26.50 5.24
C LEU A 159 8.91 -25.23 4.47
N GLU A 160 8.92 -25.28 3.15
CA GLU A 160 8.48 -24.23 2.24
C GLU A 160 7.22 -24.70 1.49
N LEU A 161 6.29 -23.78 1.29
CA LEU A 161 5.01 -24.03 0.64
C LEU A 161 5.11 -24.00 -0.89
N TYR A 162 4.57 -25.05 -1.50
CA TYR A 162 4.35 -25.20 -2.93
C TYR A 162 2.86 -25.46 -3.19
N VAL A 163 2.44 -25.20 -4.42
CA VAL A 163 1.10 -25.46 -4.94
C VAL A 163 1.19 -26.50 -6.05
N GLU A 164 0.38 -27.55 -5.94
CA GLU A 164 0.22 -28.59 -6.94
C GLU A 164 -1.24 -29.03 -7.00
N ASP A 165 -1.82 -29.09 -8.20
CA ASP A 165 -3.23 -29.42 -8.44
C ASP A 165 -4.18 -28.65 -7.50
N ASP A 166 -3.98 -27.33 -7.42
CA ASP A 166 -4.74 -26.38 -6.58
C ASP A 166 -4.75 -26.70 -5.07
N ALA A 167 -3.77 -27.48 -4.61
CA ALA A 167 -3.60 -27.89 -3.22
C ALA A 167 -2.24 -27.46 -2.65
N GLU A 168 -2.18 -27.29 -1.32
CA GLU A 168 -0.92 -27.03 -0.62
C GLU A 168 -0.05 -28.28 -0.51
N VAL A 169 1.24 -28.14 -0.82
CA VAL A 169 2.25 -29.17 -0.66
C VAL A 169 3.47 -28.57 0.04
N TRP A 170 3.98 -29.25 1.06
CA TRP A 170 5.09 -28.78 1.89
C TRP A 170 6.37 -29.57 1.63
N HIS A 171 7.44 -28.88 1.24
CA HIS A 171 8.77 -29.47 0.99
C HIS A 171 9.81 -28.92 1.96
N PRO A 172 10.93 -29.63 2.23
CA PRO A 172 12.04 -29.03 2.95
C PRO A 172 12.46 -27.70 2.33
N ALA A 173 12.56 -26.66 3.16
CA ALA A 173 12.96 -25.34 2.70
C ALA A 173 14.42 -25.37 2.19
N PRO A 174 14.74 -24.70 1.09
CA PRO A 174 16.13 -24.55 0.67
C PRO A 174 16.90 -23.70 1.67
N GLN A 175 18.22 -23.93 1.79
CA GLN A 175 19.07 -23.28 2.80
C GLN A 175 18.86 -21.76 2.94
N PRO A 176 18.78 -20.95 1.86
CA PRO A 176 18.57 -19.51 2.02
C PRO A 176 17.23 -19.13 2.68
N ALA A 177 16.17 -19.91 2.45
CA ALA A 177 14.87 -19.69 3.07
C ALA A 177 14.88 -20.12 4.54
N GLU A 178 15.54 -21.25 4.85
CA GLU A 178 15.73 -21.72 6.22
C GLU A 178 16.58 -20.75 7.06
N ASP A 179 17.66 -20.22 6.50
CA ASP A 179 18.52 -19.24 7.16
C ASP A 179 17.73 -17.96 7.50
N MET A 180 16.97 -17.43 6.53
CA MET A 180 16.12 -16.25 6.75
C MET A 180 15.04 -16.53 7.79
N ALA A 181 14.30 -17.62 7.66
CA ALA A 181 13.24 -17.99 8.60
C ALA A 181 13.76 -18.11 10.04
N SER A 182 14.93 -18.74 10.21
CA SER A 182 15.57 -18.89 11.51
C SER A 182 16.11 -17.58 12.07
N ALA A 183 16.48 -16.62 11.22
CA ALA A 183 16.93 -15.30 11.64
C ALA A 183 15.76 -14.39 12.09
N VAL A 184 14.64 -14.40 11.36
CA VAL A 184 13.48 -13.53 11.64
C VAL A 184 12.54 -14.11 12.71
N ALA A 185 12.55 -15.43 12.89
CA ALA A 185 11.72 -16.12 13.89
C ALA A 185 12.52 -17.22 14.62
N PRO A 186 13.56 -16.85 15.39
CA PRO A 186 14.45 -17.81 16.05
C PRO A 186 13.72 -18.69 17.07
N ASN A 187 12.61 -18.21 17.63
CA ASN A 187 11.82 -18.88 18.67
C ASN A 187 10.53 -19.52 18.12
N ALA A 188 10.40 -19.72 16.81
CA ALA A 188 9.20 -20.26 16.21
C ALA A 188 8.82 -21.65 16.77
N SER A 189 7.56 -21.78 17.17
CA SER A 189 6.92 -23.02 17.61
C SER A 189 6.82 -24.02 16.46
N ILE A 190 6.95 -25.32 16.73
CA ILE A 190 6.68 -26.36 15.71
C ILE A 190 5.25 -26.18 15.18
N GLY A 191 5.09 -26.14 13.86
CA GLY A 191 3.82 -25.90 13.18
C GLY A 191 3.54 -24.44 12.84
N ALA A 192 4.27 -23.48 13.44
CA ALA A 192 4.14 -22.07 13.11
C ALA A 192 4.40 -21.81 11.63
N THR A 193 3.59 -20.97 11.01
CA THR A 193 3.72 -20.54 9.62
C THR A 193 3.98 -19.05 9.57
N LEU A 194 4.95 -18.62 8.74
CA LEU A 194 5.19 -17.19 8.52
C LEU A 194 5.56 -16.89 7.06
N PRO A 195 5.32 -15.66 6.59
CA PRO A 195 5.77 -15.18 5.30
C PRO A 195 7.25 -14.78 5.33
N LEU A 196 7.92 -14.90 4.18
CA LEU A 196 9.22 -14.30 3.88
C LEU A 196 9.06 -13.27 2.75
N HIS A 197 9.10 -11.98 3.08
CA HIS A 197 8.82 -10.84 2.20
C HIS A 197 10.00 -10.44 1.31
N LEU A 198 10.61 -11.40 0.62
CA LEU A 198 11.77 -11.17 -0.24
C LEU A 198 11.49 -10.14 -1.35
N LYS A 199 10.31 -10.20 -1.98
CA LYS A 199 9.93 -9.25 -3.05
C LYS A 199 9.72 -7.84 -2.49
N GLY A 200 9.10 -7.71 -1.31
CA GLY A 200 8.96 -6.46 -0.59
C GLY A 200 10.31 -5.84 -0.23
N ALA A 201 11.22 -6.63 0.35
CA ALA A 201 12.58 -6.18 0.67
C ALA A 201 13.35 -5.72 -0.58
N VAL A 202 13.22 -6.43 -1.71
CA VAL A 202 13.83 -6.03 -2.99
C VAL A 202 13.23 -4.73 -3.50
N TRP A 203 11.90 -4.56 -3.40
CA TRP A 203 11.23 -3.34 -3.84
C TRP A 203 11.67 -2.13 -3.01
N VAL A 204 11.66 -2.23 -1.68
CA VAL A 204 12.12 -1.16 -0.77
C VAL A 204 13.58 -0.81 -1.04
N ASN A 205 14.46 -1.81 -1.16
CA ASN A 205 15.87 -1.56 -1.49
C ASN A 205 16.07 -0.87 -2.85
N ARG A 206 15.21 -1.14 -3.84
CA ARG A 206 15.23 -0.42 -5.12
C ARG A 206 14.77 1.03 -4.95
N ALA A 207 13.71 1.27 -4.18
CA ALA A 207 13.25 2.61 -3.85
C ALA A 207 14.30 3.42 -3.07
N MET A 208 14.99 2.81 -2.10
CA MET A 208 16.10 3.46 -1.37
C MET A 208 17.25 3.85 -2.28
N LYS A 209 17.61 3.00 -3.24
CA LYS A 209 18.69 3.28 -4.21
C LYS A 209 18.30 4.25 -5.31
N LEU A 210 17.01 4.43 -5.54
CA LEU A 210 16.46 5.37 -6.51
C LEU A 210 16.65 6.81 -6.04
N LEU A 211 16.50 7.03 -4.73
CA LEU A 211 16.62 8.34 -4.12
C LEU A 211 18.09 8.69 -3.84
N ASP A 212 18.52 9.89 -4.23
CA ASP A 212 19.78 10.46 -3.72
C ASP A 212 19.58 11.21 -2.41
N ARG A 213 18.43 11.88 -2.29
CA ARG A 213 17.95 12.60 -1.11
C ARG A 213 16.43 12.54 -1.09
N GLY A 214 15.83 12.13 0.02
CA GLY A 214 14.38 11.99 0.06
C GLY A 214 13.80 11.17 1.19
N ARG A 215 12.55 10.78 1.00
CA ARG A 215 11.80 9.89 1.90
C ARG A 215 11.13 8.76 1.15
N ILE A 216 10.94 7.62 1.81
CA ILE A 216 10.03 6.58 1.37
C ILE A 216 8.92 6.48 2.39
N LEU A 217 7.67 6.47 1.95
CA LEU A 217 6.49 6.40 2.80
C LEU A 217 5.61 5.25 2.33
N THR A 218 5.38 4.26 3.18
CA THR A 218 4.51 3.13 2.85
C THR A 218 3.38 2.99 3.86
N PHE A 219 2.17 2.71 3.37
CA PHE A 219 0.99 2.39 4.17
C PHE A 219 0.61 0.95 3.87
N ASP A 220 0.65 0.08 4.86
CA ASP A 220 0.25 -1.31 4.65
C ASP A 220 -0.17 -1.96 5.96
N TYR A 221 -1.07 -2.93 5.89
CA TYR A 221 -1.43 -3.71 7.07
C TYR A 221 -0.38 -4.80 7.30
N GLY A 222 -0.05 -5.03 8.56
CA GLY A 222 1.07 -5.90 8.86
C GLY A 222 1.38 -5.99 10.34
N VAL A 223 2.59 -6.47 10.61
CA VAL A 223 3.16 -6.60 11.93
C VAL A 223 4.56 -6.01 11.95
N GLU A 224 4.95 -5.44 13.08
CA GLU A 224 6.30 -4.91 13.25
C GLU A 224 7.35 -6.03 13.35
N SER A 225 6.97 -7.22 13.83
CA SER A 225 7.88 -8.36 14.03
C SER A 225 7.32 -9.65 13.46
N SER A 226 8.18 -10.41 12.78
CA SER A 226 7.89 -11.72 12.23
C SER A 226 7.52 -12.76 13.31
N GLU A 227 7.93 -12.56 14.56
CA GLU A 227 7.51 -13.43 15.67
C GLU A 227 6.00 -13.36 15.94
N MET A 228 5.32 -12.27 15.54
CA MET A 228 3.88 -12.12 15.71
C MET A 228 3.06 -13.10 14.84
N PHE A 229 3.68 -13.76 13.86
CA PHE A 229 3.01 -14.82 13.08
C PHE A 229 2.97 -16.17 13.81
N ASN A 230 3.77 -16.37 14.86
CA ASN A 230 4.02 -17.69 15.46
C ASN A 230 2.74 -18.44 15.85
N ASP A 231 1.79 -17.72 16.43
CA ASP A 231 0.53 -18.25 16.94
C ASP A 231 -0.69 -17.86 16.07
N ARG A 232 -0.46 -17.26 14.89
CA ARG A 232 -1.52 -16.79 14.00
C ARG A 232 -1.80 -17.83 12.90
N PRO A 233 -3.06 -18.30 12.77
CA PRO A 233 -3.46 -19.16 11.67
C PRO A 233 -3.14 -18.53 10.30
N LEU A 234 -2.68 -19.35 9.35
CA LEU A 234 -2.34 -18.92 7.98
C LEU A 234 -3.42 -18.02 7.34
N GLY A 235 -4.69 -18.42 7.43
CA GLY A 235 -5.82 -17.69 6.84
C GLY A 235 -6.18 -16.37 7.53
N GLU A 236 -5.52 -16.03 8.64
CA GLU A 236 -5.67 -14.70 9.25
C GLU A 236 -4.82 -13.65 8.57
N TRP A 237 -3.63 -14.01 8.08
CA TRP A 237 -2.65 -13.08 7.52
C TRP A 237 -2.35 -13.30 6.03
N LEU A 238 -2.65 -14.47 5.48
CA LEU A 238 -2.70 -14.71 4.03
C LEU A 238 -4.17 -14.79 3.63
N ARG A 239 -4.63 -13.79 2.88
CA ARG A 239 -6.04 -13.57 2.61
C ARG A 239 -6.31 -13.53 1.13
N THR A 240 -7.56 -13.84 0.78
CA THR A 240 -8.07 -13.67 -0.57
C THR A 240 -9.34 -12.85 -0.54
N TYR A 241 -9.56 -12.05 -1.59
CA TYR A 241 -10.75 -11.20 -1.70
C TYR A 241 -11.39 -11.32 -3.09
N LYS A 242 -12.73 -11.34 -3.09
CA LYS A 242 -13.56 -11.37 -4.31
C LYS A 242 -14.89 -10.68 -4.03
N GLY A 243 -15.21 -9.62 -4.75
CA GLY A 243 -16.45 -8.85 -4.58
C GLY A 243 -16.67 -8.37 -3.13
N HIS A 244 -15.66 -7.73 -2.54
CA HIS A 244 -15.66 -7.19 -1.17
C HIS A 244 -15.84 -8.22 -0.04
N ARG A 245 -15.56 -9.50 -0.31
CA ARG A 245 -15.64 -10.57 0.68
C ARG A 245 -14.39 -11.41 0.68
N ARG A 246 -14.04 -11.93 1.86
CA ARG A 246 -13.02 -12.98 1.97
C ARG A 246 -13.41 -14.15 1.07
N ALA A 247 -12.47 -14.60 0.25
CA ALA A 247 -12.65 -15.74 -0.63
C ALA A 247 -12.05 -17.02 0.01
N GLY A 248 -11.96 -18.10 -0.76
CA GLY A 248 -11.47 -19.40 -0.31
C GLY A 248 -9.95 -19.46 -0.15
N ALA A 249 -9.41 -20.67 -0.16
CA ALA A 249 -7.96 -20.88 -0.11
C ALA A 249 -7.26 -20.14 -1.27
N PRO A 250 -6.08 -19.55 -1.05
CA PRO A 250 -5.34 -18.78 -2.06
C PRO A 250 -4.89 -19.61 -3.27
N TYR A 251 -5.02 -20.93 -3.19
CA TYR A 251 -4.64 -21.87 -4.25
C TYR A 251 -5.80 -22.28 -5.15
N SER A 252 -7.05 -21.92 -4.79
CA SER A 252 -8.25 -22.30 -5.52
C SER A 252 -8.63 -21.23 -6.56
N ASP A 253 -9.02 -21.66 -7.76
CA ASP A 253 -9.47 -20.79 -8.86
C ASP A 253 -8.51 -19.59 -9.12
N PRO A 254 -7.23 -19.84 -9.46
CA PRO A 254 -6.23 -18.80 -9.64
C PRO A 254 -6.67 -17.75 -10.67
N GLY A 255 -6.34 -16.48 -10.41
CA GLY A 255 -6.75 -15.35 -11.27
C GLY A 255 -8.12 -14.78 -10.93
N THR A 256 -8.93 -15.44 -10.11
CA THR A 256 -10.31 -15.00 -9.83
C THR A 256 -10.52 -14.26 -8.52
N SER A 257 -9.48 -14.16 -7.69
CA SER A 257 -9.47 -13.41 -6.44
C SER A 257 -8.14 -12.71 -6.25
N ASP A 258 -8.17 -11.60 -5.53
CA ASP A 258 -6.97 -11.00 -4.97
C ASP A 258 -6.33 -11.94 -3.94
N ILE A 259 -5.02 -11.83 -3.73
CA ILE A 259 -4.22 -12.58 -2.76
C ILE A 259 -3.31 -11.58 -2.06
N THR A 260 -3.49 -11.43 -0.75
CA THR A 260 -2.72 -10.48 0.04
C THR A 260 -2.11 -11.12 1.28
N CYS A 261 -1.03 -10.53 1.77
CA CYS A 261 -0.31 -10.97 2.95
C CYS A 261 -0.04 -9.80 3.90
N ASP A 262 -0.32 -9.96 5.20
CA ASP A 262 0.18 -9.02 6.22
C ASP A 262 1.70 -8.83 6.04
N VAL A 263 2.15 -7.58 6.01
CA VAL A 263 3.56 -7.23 5.83
C VAL A 263 4.33 -7.38 7.13
N ALA A 264 5.42 -8.16 7.12
CA ALA A 264 6.38 -8.21 8.22
C ALA A 264 7.44 -7.11 8.05
N PHE A 265 7.28 -5.98 8.74
CA PHE A 265 8.13 -4.80 8.53
C PHE A 265 9.58 -4.98 9.01
N ASP A 266 9.83 -5.88 9.98
CA ASP A 266 11.19 -6.26 10.39
C ASP A 266 12.00 -6.97 9.29
N GLN A 267 11.34 -7.48 8.25
CA GLN A 267 11.99 -8.09 7.10
C GLN A 267 12.39 -7.06 6.02
N LEU A 268 11.96 -5.80 6.15
CA LEU A 268 12.28 -4.73 5.20
C LEU A 268 13.62 -4.06 5.59
N PRO A 269 14.46 -3.69 4.61
CA PRO A 269 15.76 -3.08 4.90
C PRO A 269 15.60 -1.65 5.42
N GLY A 270 16.66 -1.07 6.00
CA GLY A 270 16.76 0.37 6.22
C GLY A 270 16.11 0.94 7.48
N SER A 271 15.60 0.08 8.39
CA SER A 271 15.12 0.47 9.72
C SER A 271 14.18 1.69 9.73
N PRO A 272 12.99 1.57 9.11
CA PRO A 272 12.04 2.68 9.06
C PRO A 272 11.53 3.05 10.45
N THR A 273 11.07 4.30 10.60
CA THR A 273 10.17 4.65 11.70
C THR A 273 8.77 4.14 11.39
N ILE A 274 8.09 3.54 12.36
CA ILE A 274 6.76 2.94 12.18
C ILE A 274 5.78 3.56 13.17
N CYS A 275 4.58 3.87 12.69
CA CYS A 275 3.43 4.24 13.52
C CYS A 275 2.12 3.73 12.90
N LEU A 276 1.00 3.90 13.61
CA LEU A 276 -0.32 3.58 13.05
C LEU A 276 -0.79 4.66 12.08
N GLN A 277 -1.53 4.27 11.04
CA GLN A 277 -2.14 5.20 10.09
C GLN A 277 -3.03 6.24 10.80
N SER A 278 -3.80 5.83 11.82
CA SER A 278 -4.62 6.78 12.59
C SER A 278 -3.77 7.90 13.21
N ASP A 279 -2.59 7.54 13.72
CA ASP A 279 -1.70 8.45 14.44
C ASP A 279 -0.90 9.30 13.45
N TRP A 280 -0.50 8.72 12.31
CA TRP A 280 0.12 9.44 11.22
C TRP A 280 -0.83 10.49 10.62
N LEU A 281 -2.08 10.12 10.30
CA LEU A 281 -3.07 11.05 9.75
C LEU A 281 -3.39 12.19 10.72
N ALA A 282 -3.49 11.89 12.02
CA ALA A 282 -3.63 12.92 13.05
C ALA A 282 -2.44 13.89 13.04
N SER A 283 -1.21 13.38 12.89
CA SER A 283 0.00 14.22 12.80
C SER A 283 0.05 15.09 11.54
N LYS A 284 -0.68 14.73 10.49
CA LYS A 284 -0.78 15.48 9.22
C LYS A 284 -2.01 16.39 9.15
N GLY A 285 -2.65 16.66 10.29
CA GLY A 285 -3.68 17.69 10.40
C GLY A 285 -5.07 17.24 9.97
N LEU A 286 -5.35 15.92 9.94
CA LEU A 286 -6.69 15.42 9.59
C LEU A 286 -7.80 16.06 10.46
N ALA A 287 -7.53 16.28 11.74
CA ALA A 287 -8.47 16.97 12.64
C ALA A 287 -8.83 18.36 12.08
N THR A 288 -7.82 19.16 11.76
CA THR A 288 -8.00 20.51 11.20
C THR A 288 -8.70 20.50 9.85
N MET A 289 -8.41 19.53 8.99
CA MET A 289 -9.11 19.37 7.70
C MET A 289 -10.62 19.11 7.86
N THR A 290 -11.06 18.62 9.03
CA THR A 290 -12.45 18.30 9.33
C THR A 290 -13.14 19.26 10.30
N GLU A 291 -12.46 20.29 10.82
CA GLU A 291 -13.01 21.25 11.79
C GLU A 291 -14.31 21.90 11.28
N TRP A 292 -14.33 22.36 10.03
CA TRP A 292 -15.52 22.96 9.41
C TRP A 292 -16.73 22.00 9.40
N ALA A 293 -16.49 20.70 9.22
CA ALA A 293 -17.54 19.69 9.17
C ALA A 293 -18.07 19.40 10.58
N GLN A 294 -17.20 19.43 11.60
CA GLN A 294 -17.60 19.31 13.01
C GLN A 294 -18.50 20.48 13.42
N GLU A 295 -18.04 21.72 13.19
CA GLU A 295 -18.82 22.94 13.49
C GLU A 295 -20.18 22.91 12.80
N LYS A 296 -20.19 22.59 11.51
CA LYS A 296 -21.43 22.55 10.72
C LYS A 296 -22.41 21.47 11.20
N TRP A 297 -21.90 20.31 11.64
CA TRP A 297 -22.72 19.24 12.19
C TRP A 297 -23.35 19.64 13.54
N GLU A 298 -22.59 20.28 14.41
CA GLU A 298 -23.07 20.78 15.71
C GLU A 298 -24.15 21.85 15.55
N ASP A 299 -23.94 22.83 14.67
CA ASP A 299 -24.88 23.91 14.41
C ASP A 299 -26.21 23.42 13.78
N SER A 300 -26.15 22.31 13.04
CA SER A 300 -27.30 21.77 12.31
C SER A 300 -28.12 20.76 13.11
N ALA A 301 -27.77 20.50 14.38
CA ALA A 301 -28.41 19.50 15.24
C ALA A 301 -29.93 19.74 15.43
N ALA A 302 -30.41 20.98 15.24
CA ALA A 302 -31.82 21.33 15.34
C ALA A 302 -32.60 21.25 14.01
N SER A 303 -31.93 21.35 12.86
CA SER A 303 -32.57 21.26 11.53
C SER A 303 -31.53 20.93 10.43
N PRO A 304 -31.35 19.64 10.07
CA PRO A 304 -30.36 19.23 9.10
C PRO A 304 -30.69 19.73 7.68
N ASP A 305 -29.77 20.47 7.07
CA ASP A 305 -29.80 20.85 5.65
C ASP A 305 -28.89 19.93 4.81
N SER A 306 -28.83 20.15 3.49
CA SER A 306 -27.95 19.37 2.60
C SER A 306 -26.46 19.50 2.95
N THR A 307 -26.04 20.64 3.51
CA THR A 307 -24.66 20.86 3.93
C THR A 307 -24.31 20.10 5.21
N ALA A 308 -25.26 19.90 6.12
CA ALA A 308 -25.12 19.04 7.28
C ALA A 308 -24.94 17.56 6.90
N VAL A 309 -25.61 17.11 5.82
CA VAL A 309 -25.44 15.76 5.28
C VAL A 309 -24.03 15.58 4.71
N ALA A 310 -23.53 16.55 3.94
CA ALA A 310 -22.16 16.54 3.42
C ALA A 310 -21.12 16.54 4.55
N ALA A 311 -21.30 17.40 5.56
CA ALA A 311 -20.43 17.43 6.73
C ALA A 311 -20.39 16.07 7.46
N ARG A 312 -21.55 15.44 7.68
CA ARG A 312 -21.63 14.10 8.28
C ARG A 312 -20.87 13.05 7.46
N GLN A 313 -20.96 13.12 6.14
CA GLN A 313 -20.22 12.19 5.27
C GLN A 313 -18.71 12.35 5.43
N VAL A 314 -18.19 13.59 5.43
CA VAL A 314 -16.77 13.88 5.65
C VAL A 314 -16.30 13.34 7.01
N LEU A 315 -17.10 13.51 8.07
CA LEU A 315 -16.78 12.96 9.39
C LEU A 315 -16.79 11.43 9.42
N ALA A 316 -17.71 10.78 8.71
CA ALA A 316 -17.77 9.32 8.61
C ALA A 316 -16.56 8.76 7.84
N GLU A 317 -16.15 9.43 6.77
CA GLU A 317 -14.96 9.13 5.99
C GLU A 317 -13.68 9.26 6.82
N ALA A 318 -13.52 10.37 7.56
CA ALA A 318 -12.39 10.56 8.48
C ALA A 318 -12.35 9.51 9.59
N ALA A 319 -13.51 9.12 10.13
CA ALA A 319 -13.64 8.05 11.11
C ALA A 319 -13.22 6.69 10.52
N ALA A 320 -13.59 6.40 9.27
CA ALA A 320 -13.19 5.17 8.59
C ALA A 320 -11.66 5.07 8.39
N LEU A 321 -11.02 6.19 8.01
CA LEU A 321 -9.55 6.27 7.86
C LEU A 321 -8.78 6.08 9.17
N THR A 322 -9.41 6.34 10.32
CA THR A 322 -8.79 6.35 11.65
C THR A 322 -9.25 5.21 12.55
N ASP A 323 -10.19 4.37 12.12
CA ASP A 323 -10.60 3.17 12.87
C ASP A 323 -9.42 2.19 13.00
N ARG A 324 -8.94 2.02 14.23
CA ARG A 324 -7.80 1.14 14.55
C ARG A 324 -8.08 -0.35 14.29
N ASN A 325 -9.34 -0.74 14.14
CA ASN A 325 -9.72 -2.09 13.72
C ASN A 325 -9.90 -2.22 12.20
N GLY A 326 -9.80 -1.11 11.47
CA GLY A 326 -9.83 -1.02 10.02
C GLY A 326 -8.59 -0.32 9.49
N LEU A 327 -8.78 0.66 8.60
CA LEU A 327 -7.69 1.37 7.91
C LEU A 327 -6.74 2.09 8.87
N GLY A 328 -7.26 2.63 9.97
CA GLY A 328 -6.44 3.31 10.98
C GLY A 328 -5.44 2.40 11.68
N GLY A 329 -5.65 1.08 11.63
CA GLY A 329 -4.75 0.06 12.18
C GLY A 329 -3.58 -0.29 11.26
N PHE A 330 -3.51 0.27 10.06
CA PHE A 330 -2.39 0.02 9.14
C PHE A 330 -1.10 0.60 9.71
N LEU A 331 0.03 0.01 9.33
CA LEU A 331 1.34 0.53 9.69
C LEU A 331 1.81 1.51 8.61
N VAL A 332 2.26 2.68 9.05
CA VAL A 332 2.94 3.66 8.22
C VAL A 332 4.42 3.55 8.52
N ALA A 333 5.20 3.15 7.53
CA ALA A 333 6.65 3.06 7.63
C ALA A 333 7.31 4.15 6.79
N GLU A 334 8.22 4.89 7.41
CA GLU A 334 8.96 5.99 6.78
C GLU A 334 10.46 5.73 6.83
N TRP A 335 11.13 5.84 5.68
CA TRP A 335 12.58 5.81 5.55
C TRP A 335 13.10 7.20 5.19
N GLN A 336 14.21 7.59 5.82
CA GLN A 336 14.98 8.79 5.47
C GLN A 336 16.21 8.42 4.65
N ILE A 337 16.32 8.98 3.45
CA ILE A 337 17.45 8.78 2.54
C ILE A 337 18.24 10.08 2.44
N SER A 338 19.41 10.10 3.07
CA SER A 338 20.30 11.27 3.15
C SER A 338 19.65 12.49 3.83
N ASP A 339 20.48 13.39 4.36
CA ASP A 339 20.06 14.68 4.94
C ASP A 339 20.10 15.78 3.87
#